data_AF-A0A154V9B8-F1
#
_entry.id   AF-A0A154V9B8-F1
#
_cell.length_a   1.000
_cell.length_b   1.000
_cell.length_c   1.000
_cell.angle_alpha   90.00
_cell.angle_beta   90.00
_cell.angle_gamma   90.00
#
_symmetry.space_group_name_H-M   'P 1'
#
loop_
_entity.id
_entity.type
_entity.pdbx_description
1 polymer ?
#
loop_
_entity_poly.entity_id
_entity_poly.type
_entity_poly.pdbx_seq_one_letter_code
_entity_poly.pdbx_strand_id
1 'polypeptide(L)'
;MSKFLKFTASIVLLGAAWATNANAQDADAGEKVFRKCAACHAVGEGAKNKVGPELNEIFGRVAGSLEDFKYSKAMTKAGEEGLVWDHDSLTEYLAKPRDYVKGTKMAFTGLKKDDEIANVIAYLATFSESAEQAAAEPESAPAAAPVEAASTAEPAVNAADAVIPEHGVYHLGREALPEEVAAWDIDVRPDGVGLPVGSGTVADGGVLYDENCAVCHGVFGEGEGRWPVLSGGFDTLTADRPVKTIGSYWPFASTIFDYVHRAMPFGNARSLSADQTYAITAYLLYLNDIVTEEDFELSNETFSEISLPNEENFYPDDRLEEENFATNVEPCMENCGDGPAEIVMRARILDVTPDGDEENGAGGID
;
A
#
# COMPACT_ATOMS: atom_id res chain seq x y z
N MET A 1 55.68 36.95 48.31
CA MET A 1 55.14 35.69 48.85
C MET A 1 53.70 35.94 49.28
N SER A 2 52.73 35.22 48.67
CA SER A 2 51.37 34.89 49.17
C SER A 2 50.49 36.02 49.76
N LYS A 3 49.21 36.17 49.44
CA LYS A 3 48.22 35.24 48.86
C LYS A 3 46.96 36.05 48.51
N PHE A 4 46.35 35.67 47.39
CA PHE A 4 45.14 36.22 46.80
C PHE A 4 43.91 36.18 47.71
N LEU A 5 43.12 37.25 47.63
CA LEU A 5 41.84 37.45 48.29
C LEU A 5 40.75 36.64 47.56
N LYS A 6 40.03 35.80 48.31
CA LYS A 6 38.99 34.91 47.81
C LYS A 6 37.71 35.69 47.50
N PHE A 7 37.26 35.67 46.25
CA PHE A 7 35.90 36.04 45.85
C PHE A 7 34.95 34.89 46.21
N THR A 8 34.02 35.13 47.13
CA THR A 8 32.87 34.26 47.38
C THR A 8 31.79 34.57 46.36
N ALA A 9 31.60 33.70 45.39
CA ALA A 9 30.47 33.71 44.48
C ALA A 9 29.29 32.97 45.15
N SER A 10 28.20 33.70 45.42
CA SER A 10 26.92 33.12 45.80
C SER A 10 26.32 32.40 44.60
N ILE A 11 26.29 31.06 44.65
CA ILE A 11 25.52 30.24 43.71
C ILE A 11 24.06 30.25 44.18
N VAL A 12 23.22 30.93 43.40
CA VAL A 12 21.76 30.80 43.47
C VAL A 12 21.41 29.45 42.84
N LEU A 13 20.98 28.48 43.64
CA LEU A 13 20.37 27.24 43.16
C LEU A 13 18.97 27.58 42.62
N LEU A 14 18.89 27.85 41.32
CA LEU A 14 17.65 27.77 40.57
C LEU A 14 17.33 26.26 40.39
N GLY A 15 16.35 25.76 41.13
CA GLY A 15 15.79 24.43 40.88
C GLY A 15 15.11 24.45 39.51
N ALA A 16 15.80 23.92 38.49
CA ALA A 16 15.17 23.55 37.24
C ALA A 16 14.26 22.34 37.53
N ALA A 17 12.96 22.59 37.66
CA ALA A 17 11.97 21.55 37.50
C ALA A 17 12.10 21.05 36.06
N TRP A 18 12.65 19.84 35.90
CA TRP A 18 12.54 19.11 34.64
C TRP A 18 11.06 18.75 34.51
N ALA A 19 10.33 19.54 33.73
CA ALA A 19 9.05 19.10 33.20
C ALA A 19 9.37 17.88 32.31
N THR A 20 9.10 16.69 32.83
CA THR A 20 8.93 15.53 31.96
C THR A 20 7.74 15.86 31.08
N ASN A 21 7.99 16.06 29.78
CA ASN A 21 6.92 16.05 28.78
C ASN A 21 6.28 14.66 28.84
N ALA A 22 5.17 14.56 29.58
CA ALA A 22 4.25 13.46 29.38
C ALA A 22 3.60 13.72 28.02
N ASN A 23 4.03 12.99 26.99
CA ASN A 23 3.35 13.01 25.70
C ASN A 23 1.93 12.49 25.92
N ALA A 24 0.96 13.38 25.82
CA ALA A 24 -0.44 12.99 25.76
C ALA A 24 -0.64 12.17 24.49
N GLN A 25 -1.19 10.97 24.64
CA GLN A 25 -1.47 10.08 23.52
C GLN A 25 -2.65 10.66 22.72
N ASP A 26 -2.47 10.82 21.42
CA ASP A 26 -3.40 11.51 20.52
C ASP A 26 -4.11 10.48 19.62
N ALA A 27 -5.40 10.25 19.86
CA ALA A 27 -6.21 9.31 19.10
C ALA A 27 -6.41 9.75 17.64
N ASP A 28 -6.47 11.06 17.36
CA ASP A 28 -6.62 11.58 15.99
C ASP A 28 -5.32 11.41 15.19
N ALA A 29 -4.16 11.59 15.86
CA ALA A 29 -2.87 11.22 15.29
C ALA A 29 -2.75 9.70 15.14
N GLY A 30 -3.33 8.95 16.07
CA GLY A 30 -3.37 7.49 16.06
C GLY A 30 -4.15 6.91 14.89
N GLU A 31 -5.27 7.54 14.49
CA GLU A 31 -6.03 7.17 13.30
C GLU A 31 -5.15 7.25 12.04
N LYS A 32 -4.31 8.28 11.94
CA LYS A 32 -3.38 8.43 10.81
C LYS A 32 -2.33 7.33 10.80
N VAL A 33 -1.80 6.95 11.96
CA VAL A 33 -0.87 5.81 12.09
C VAL A 33 -1.57 4.51 11.75
N PHE A 34 -2.83 4.34 12.15
CA PHE A 34 -3.65 3.15 11.87
C PHE A 34 -3.86 2.91 10.37
N ARG A 35 -3.71 3.91 9.51
CA ARG A 35 -3.72 3.72 8.04
C ARG A 35 -2.67 2.72 7.58
N LYS A 36 -1.53 2.60 8.28
CA LYS A 36 -0.51 1.56 8.05
C LYS A 36 -1.02 0.13 8.33
N CYS A 37 -2.08 0.01 9.13
CA CYS A 37 -2.71 -1.25 9.54
C CYS A 37 -4.00 -1.57 8.74
N ALA A 38 -4.64 -0.55 8.17
CA ALA A 38 -5.99 -0.62 7.58
C ALA A 38 -6.11 -1.54 6.35
N ALA A 39 -5.01 -1.81 5.66
CA ALA A 39 -4.96 -2.80 4.57
C ALA A 39 -5.24 -4.23 5.08
N CYS A 40 -4.76 -4.54 6.28
CA CYS A 40 -4.82 -5.88 6.85
C CYS A 40 -5.86 -6.02 7.95
N HIS A 41 -6.23 -4.93 8.62
CA HIS A 41 -7.12 -4.94 9.77
C HIS A 41 -8.33 -4.01 9.56
N ALA A 42 -9.36 -4.22 10.37
CA ALA A 42 -10.54 -3.38 10.43
C ALA A 42 -10.88 -3.09 11.90
N VAL A 43 -11.42 -1.90 12.15
CA VAL A 43 -11.96 -1.44 13.43
C VAL A 43 -13.27 -0.70 13.19
N GLY A 44 -14.09 -0.57 14.23
CA GLY A 44 -15.38 0.12 14.19
C GLY A 44 -16.57 -0.79 13.93
N GLU A 45 -17.73 -0.18 13.78
CA GLU A 45 -19.01 -0.88 13.59
C GLU A 45 -18.98 -1.75 12.33
N GLY A 46 -19.26 -3.04 12.48
CA GLY A 46 -19.28 -4.00 11.37
C GLY A 46 -17.90 -4.41 10.85
N ALA A 47 -16.82 -4.18 11.61
CA ALA A 47 -15.48 -4.65 11.26
C ALA A 47 -15.45 -6.16 10.98
N LYS A 48 -14.72 -6.56 9.94
CA LYS A 48 -14.56 -7.97 9.52
C LYS A 48 -13.10 -8.35 9.45
N ASN A 49 -12.83 -9.63 9.68
CA ASN A 49 -11.53 -10.23 9.43
C ASN A 49 -11.10 -10.03 7.95
N LYS A 50 -9.86 -9.59 7.74
CA LYS A 50 -9.23 -9.43 6.41
C LYS A 50 -7.99 -10.35 6.34
N VAL A 51 -6.85 -9.79 5.93
CA VAL A 51 -5.54 -10.46 6.02
C VAL A 51 -5.16 -10.74 7.48
N GLY A 52 -5.51 -9.80 8.38
CA GLY A 52 -5.44 -9.92 9.83
C GLY A 52 -6.84 -9.95 10.47
N PRO A 53 -6.92 -10.30 11.77
CA PRO A 53 -8.18 -10.26 12.52
C PRO A 53 -8.69 -8.82 12.66
N GLU A 54 -9.98 -8.64 12.90
CA GLU A 54 -10.49 -7.35 13.38
C GLU A 54 -9.90 -7.00 14.76
N LEU A 55 -9.87 -5.71 15.08
CA LEU A 55 -9.15 -5.18 16.25
C LEU A 55 -10.06 -4.47 17.27
N ASN A 56 -11.38 -4.64 17.18
CA ASN A 56 -12.28 -4.19 18.24
C ASN A 56 -12.07 -5.07 19.49
N GLU A 57 -12.27 -4.47 20.67
CA GLU A 57 -12.10 -5.13 21.96
C GLU A 57 -10.75 -5.87 22.07
N ILE A 58 -9.68 -5.25 21.55
CA ILE A 58 -8.36 -5.89 21.58
C ILE A 58 -7.75 -5.85 22.97
N PHE A 59 -8.04 -4.83 23.79
CA PHE A 59 -7.51 -4.74 25.14
C PHE A 59 -8.14 -5.79 26.07
N GLY A 60 -7.29 -6.56 26.75
CA GLY A 60 -7.65 -7.72 27.56
C GLY A 60 -7.86 -9.01 26.76
N ARG A 61 -7.79 -8.97 25.42
CA ARG A 61 -8.00 -10.16 24.58
C ARG A 61 -6.75 -11.04 24.60
N VAL A 62 -6.95 -12.35 24.76
CA VAL A 62 -5.87 -13.33 24.65
C VAL A 62 -5.33 -13.35 23.22
N ALA A 63 -4.01 -13.38 23.06
CA ALA A 63 -3.41 -13.38 21.74
C ALA A 63 -3.82 -14.63 20.94
N GLY A 64 -4.24 -14.45 19.70
CA GLY A 64 -4.63 -15.56 18.83
C GLY A 64 -5.96 -16.24 19.18
N SER A 65 -6.84 -15.57 19.95
CA SER A 65 -8.09 -16.16 20.44
C SER A 65 -9.37 -15.70 19.73
N LEU A 66 -9.30 -14.80 18.73
CA LEU A 66 -10.50 -14.35 18.03
C LEU A 66 -11.11 -15.51 17.23
N GLU A 67 -12.40 -15.73 17.45
CA GLU A 67 -13.17 -16.73 16.70
C GLU A 67 -13.22 -16.35 15.21
N ASP A 68 -13.33 -17.36 14.33
CA ASP A 68 -13.39 -17.17 12.88
C ASP A 68 -12.16 -16.49 12.22
N PHE A 69 -11.00 -16.48 12.89
CA PHE A 69 -9.72 -16.12 12.27
C PHE A 69 -8.65 -17.22 12.40
N LYS A 70 -7.94 -17.52 11.31
CA LYS A 70 -6.90 -18.56 11.28
C LYS A 70 -5.51 -18.00 11.59
N TYR A 71 -5.17 -17.98 12.87
CA TYR A 71 -3.87 -17.52 13.36
C TYR A 71 -2.67 -18.37 12.90
N SER A 72 -1.47 -17.86 13.19
CA SER A 72 -0.23 -18.64 13.11
C SER A 72 -0.15 -19.58 14.33
N LYS A 73 0.51 -20.73 14.18
CA LYS A 73 0.76 -21.64 15.32
C LYS A 73 1.52 -20.92 16.45
N ALA A 74 2.42 -20.01 16.10
CA ALA A 74 3.19 -19.22 17.06
C ALA A 74 2.29 -18.26 17.87
N MET A 75 1.35 -17.58 17.22
CA MET A 75 0.47 -16.63 17.89
C MET A 75 -0.53 -17.33 18.82
N THR A 76 -1.13 -18.45 18.38
CA THR A 76 -2.01 -19.26 19.24
C THR A 76 -1.24 -19.76 20.46
N LYS A 77 -0.02 -20.27 20.26
CA LYS A 77 0.83 -20.74 21.36
C LYS A 77 1.21 -19.62 22.33
N ALA A 78 1.51 -18.41 21.83
CA ALA A 78 1.81 -17.27 22.69
C ALA A 78 0.62 -16.92 23.61
N GLY A 79 -0.62 -16.96 23.08
CA GLY A 79 -1.83 -16.81 23.88
C GLY A 79 -2.01 -17.90 24.94
N GLU A 80 -1.77 -19.17 24.58
CA GLU A 80 -1.81 -20.31 25.52
C GLU A 80 -0.75 -20.18 26.63
N GLU A 81 0.40 -19.58 26.33
CA GLU A 81 1.47 -19.27 27.28
C GLU A 81 1.20 -18.00 28.11
N GLY A 82 0.07 -17.33 27.88
CA GLY A 82 -0.43 -16.23 28.70
C GLY A 82 -0.29 -14.84 28.11
N LEU A 83 0.06 -14.70 26.82
CA LEU A 83 0.08 -13.40 26.16
C LEU A 83 -1.36 -12.84 26.05
N VAL A 84 -1.58 -11.71 26.71
CA VAL A 84 -2.81 -10.92 26.67
C VAL A 84 -2.45 -9.56 26.11
N TRP A 85 -3.30 -9.01 25.24
CA TRP A 85 -3.11 -7.68 24.70
C TRP A 85 -3.50 -6.61 25.72
N ASP A 86 -2.52 -5.83 26.13
CA ASP A 86 -2.62 -4.66 26.97
C ASP A 86 -1.70 -3.57 26.41
N HIS A 87 -1.59 -2.43 27.10
CA HIS A 87 -0.78 -1.31 26.61
C HIS A 87 0.68 -1.69 26.39
N ASP A 88 1.28 -2.41 27.34
CA ASP A 88 2.71 -2.77 27.30
C ASP A 88 2.99 -3.81 26.21
N SER A 89 2.20 -4.89 26.16
CA SER A 89 2.36 -5.96 25.16
C SER A 89 2.05 -5.47 23.75
N LEU A 90 1.08 -4.57 23.56
CA LEU A 90 0.83 -3.93 22.27
C LEU A 90 2.00 -3.00 21.90
N THR A 91 2.57 -2.28 22.87
CA THR A 91 3.74 -1.42 22.62
C THR A 91 4.92 -2.23 22.10
N GLU A 92 5.28 -3.32 22.80
CA GLU A 92 6.39 -4.18 22.41
C GLU A 92 6.13 -4.93 21.08
N TYR A 93 4.90 -5.42 20.90
CA TYR A 93 4.53 -6.13 19.68
C TYR A 93 4.50 -5.22 18.46
N LEU A 94 3.92 -4.03 18.55
CA LEU A 94 3.84 -3.07 17.45
C LEU A 94 5.20 -2.48 17.08
N ALA A 95 6.15 -2.43 18.01
CA ALA A 95 7.52 -2.04 17.73
C ALA A 95 8.22 -3.05 16.81
N LYS A 96 8.10 -4.37 17.07
CA LYS A 96 8.73 -5.44 16.27
C LYS A 96 7.97 -6.78 16.36
N PRO A 97 6.92 -7.01 15.55
CA PRO A 97 6.05 -8.18 15.71
C PRO A 97 6.76 -9.53 15.57
N ARG A 98 7.67 -9.65 14.60
CA ARG A 98 8.41 -10.90 14.30
C ARG A 98 9.43 -11.27 15.38
N ASP A 99 9.96 -10.28 16.07
CA ASP A 99 10.90 -10.50 17.18
C ASP A 99 10.15 -10.87 18.46
N TYR A 100 9.00 -10.23 18.68
CA TYR A 100 8.15 -10.48 19.85
C TYR A 100 7.46 -11.85 19.80
N VAL A 101 6.82 -12.20 18.68
CA VAL A 101 6.25 -13.55 18.43
C VAL A 101 6.92 -14.18 17.23
N LYS A 102 7.98 -14.95 17.48
CA LYS A 102 8.73 -15.66 16.43
C LYS A 102 7.85 -16.66 15.67
N GLY A 103 7.69 -16.42 14.37
CA GLY A 103 6.80 -17.22 13.51
C GLY A 103 5.37 -16.69 13.40
N THR A 104 5.11 -15.48 13.89
CA THR A 104 3.87 -14.76 13.59
C THR A 104 3.70 -14.57 12.07
N LYS A 105 2.44 -14.67 11.60
CA LYS A 105 2.07 -14.42 10.20
C LYS A 105 1.97 -12.93 9.89
N MET A 106 1.94 -12.07 10.91
CA MET A 106 1.89 -10.62 10.70
C MET A 106 3.20 -10.15 10.08
N ALA A 107 3.13 -9.76 8.80
CA ALA A 107 4.29 -9.40 8.00
C ALA A 107 4.80 -7.97 8.22
N PHE A 108 4.27 -7.28 9.23
CA PHE A 108 4.59 -5.89 9.57
C PHE A 108 6.01 -5.77 10.13
N THR A 109 6.74 -4.74 9.70
CA THR A 109 8.13 -4.45 10.10
C THR A 109 8.21 -3.81 11.48
N GLY A 110 7.13 -3.17 11.92
CA GLY A 110 7.03 -2.49 13.21
C GLY A 110 7.10 -0.97 13.09
N LEU A 111 6.58 -0.28 14.10
CA LEU A 111 6.65 1.17 14.21
C LEU A 111 7.96 1.57 14.89
N LYS A 112 8.69 2.53 14.29
CA LYS A 112 10.01 2.96 14.79
C LYS A 112 9.93 4.06 15.85
N LYS A 113 8.82 4.80 15.90
CA LYS A 113 8.64 5.95 16.79
C LYS A 113 7.70 5.59 17.91
N ASP A 114 8.15 5.80 19.14
CA ASP A 114 7.36 5.52 20.35
C ASP A 114 6.05 6.32 20.37
N ASP A 115 6.07 7.57 19.89
CA ASP A 115 4.87 8.41 19.79
C ASP A 115 3.86 7.84 18.78
N GLU A 116 4.31 7.24 17.67
CA GLU A 116 3.40 6.59 16.72
C GLU A 116 2.74 5.35 17.33
N ILE A 117 3.50 4.57 18.11
CA ILE A 117 2.99 3.41 18.85
C ILE A 117 1.95 3.86 19.89
N ALA A 118 2.30 4.85 20.70
CA ALA A 118 1.42 5.36 21.75
C ALA A 118 0.11 5.92 21.16
N ASN A 119 0.19 6.65 20.05
CA ASN A 119 -0.98 7.22 19.37
C ASN A 119 -1.86 6.13 18.76
N VAL A 120 -1.31 5.13 18.06
CA VAL A 120 -2.14 4.06 17.48
C VAL A 120 -2.80 3.19 18.55
N ILE A 121 -2.12 2.96 19.68
CA ILE A 121 -2.71 2.25 20.83
C ILE A 121 -3.87 3.07 21.42
N ALA A 122 -3.72 4.39 21.56
CA ALA A 122 -4.80 5.26 22.01
C ALA A 122 -5.99 5.28 21.03
N TYR A 123 -5.74 5.26 19.72
CA TYR A 123 -6.79 5.12 18.72
C TYR A 123 -7.51 3.77 18.81
N LEU A 124 -6.78 2.66 18.94
CA LEU A 124 -7.37 1.33 19.11
C LEU A 124 -8.22 1.22 20.39
N ALA A 125 -7.83 1.94 21.44
CA ALA A 125 -8.58 1.97 22.70
C ALA A 125 -9.98 2.57 22.53
N THR A 126 -10.19 3.45 21.54
CA THR A 126 -11.53 4.00 21.24
C THR A 126 -12.52 2.95 20.72
N PHE A 127 -12.03 1.77 20.34
CA PHE A 127 -12.82 0.61 19.90
C PHE A 127 -12.82 -0.53 20.92
N SER A 128 -12.45 -0.25 22.18
CA SER A 128 -12.45 -1.23 23.27
C SER A 128 -13.13 -0.66 24.51
N GLU A 129 -14.30 -1.18 24.87
CA GLU A 129 -15.02 -0.80 26.11
C GLU A 129 -14.21 -1.15 27.38
N SER A 130 -13.28 -2.10 27.29
CA SER A 130 -12.41 -2.52 28.41
C SER A 130 -11.30 -1.51 28.77
N ALA A 131 -11.02 -0.53 27.90
CA ALA A 131 -10.00 0.50 28.16
C ALA A 131 -10.39 1.44 29.31
N GLU A 132 -11.69 1.59 29.56
CA GLU A 132 -12.26 2.48 30.58
C GLU A 132 -11.93 2.07 32.04
N GLN A 133 -11.43 0.86 32.27
CA GLN A 133 -11.06 0.37 33.61
C GLN A 133 -9.58 0.55 33.97
N ALA A 134 -8.76 1.07 33.04
CA ALA A 134 -7.33 1.32 33.27
C ALA A 134 -6.98 2.81 33.46
N ALA A 135 -7.86 3.76 33.12
CA ALA A 135 -7.54 5.19 33.18
C ALA A 135 -8.74 6.08 33.58
N ALA A 136 -8.93 6.30 34.88
CA ALA A 136 -9.88 7.28 35.41
C ALA A 136 -9.21 8.68 35.62
N GLU A 137 -9.45 9.60 34.66
CA GLU A 137 -9.85 11.03 34.72
C GLU A 137 -9.38 12.03 35.84
N PRO A 138 -9.34 13.39 35.61
CA PRO A 138 -10.43 14.18 35.00
C PRO A 138 -10.13 15.36 34.04
N GLU A 139 -11.05 15.49 33.05
CA GLU A 139 -11.79 16.67 32.51
C GLU A 139 -11.13 18.04 32.22
N SER A 140 -11.23 18.53 30.97
CA SER A 140 -12.33 19.45 30.53
C SER A 140 -12.14 19.94 29.08
N ALA A 141 -13.19 19.82 28.26
CA ALA A 141 -13.27 20.31 26.88
C ALA A 141 -13.89 21.72 26.78
N PRO A 142 -13.86 22.33 25.57
CA PRO A 142 -15.14 22.69 24.97
C PRO A 142 -15.30 22.18 23.54
N ALA A 143 -16.55 21.89 23.21
CA ALA A 143 -17.04 21.17 22.04
C ALA A 143 -16.83 21.88 20.69
N ALA A 144 -16.55 21.08 19.66
CA ALA A 144 -16.90 21.37 18.27
C ALA A 144 -18.06 20.45 17.85
N ALA A 145 -19.01 21.03 17.13
CA ALA A 145 -20.33 20.48 16.82
C ALA A 145 -20.30 19.21 15.95
N PRO A 146 -21.35 18.37 16.00
CA PRO A 146 -21.47 17.23 15.11
C PRO A 146 -21.72 17.70 13.68
N VAL A 147 -20.92 17.20 12.74
CA VAL A 147 -21.35 17.08 11.35
C VAL A 147 -22.39 15.96 11.32
N GLU A 148 -23.65 16.35 11.17
CA GLU A 148 -24.72 15.44 10.78
C GLU A 148 -24.29 14.70 9.51
N ALA A 149 -24.19 13.38 9.61
CA ALA A 149 -24.27 12.52 8.45
C ALA A 149 -25.64 12.77 7.80
N ALA A 150 -25.66 13.50 6.69
CA ALA A 150 -26.82 13.57 5.82
C ALA A 150 -27.00 12.22 5.12
N SER A 151 -27.50 11.23 5.86
CA SER A 151 -28.20 10.08 5.31
C SER A 151 -29.69 10.31 5.51
N THR A 152 -30.25 11.21 4.71
CA THR A 152 -31.66 11.16 4.36
C THR A 152 -31.71 10.81 2.88
N ALA A 153 -31.50 9.53 2.55
CA ALA A 153 -31.99 9.05 1.28
C ALA A 153 -33.53 9.16 1.35
N GLU A 154 -34.08 10.13 0.63
CA GLU A 154 -35.52 10.20 0.41
C GLU A 154 -36.01 8.85 -0.15
N PRO A 155 -37.24 8.43 0.20
CA PRO A 155 -37.80 7.21 -0.34
C PRO A 155 -37.74 7.26 -1.87
N ALA A 156 -37.25 6.19 -2.49
CA ALA A 156 -37.14 6.10 -3.94
C ALA A 156 -38.49 6.45 -4.58
N VAL A 157 -38.52 7.54 -5.35
CA VAL A 157 -39.69 7.94 -6.11
C VAL A 157 -40.07 6.82 -7.07
N ASN A 158 -41.37 6.55 -7.22
CA ASN A 158 -41.82 5.60 -8.23
C ASN A 158 -41.33 6.08 -9.60
N ALA A 159 -40.96 5.15 -10.49
CA ALA A 159 -40.45 5.50 -11.82
C ALA A 159 -41.41 6.41 -12.63
N ALA A 160 -42.71 6.40 -12.30
CA ALA A 160 -43.72 7.26 -12.91
C ALA A 160 -43.63 8.75 -12.48
N ASP A 161 -43.02 9.02 -11.32
CA ASP A 161 -42.90 10.35 -10.71
C ASP A 161 -41.46 10.91 -10.80
N ALA A 162 -40.55 10.18 -11.47
CA ALA A 162 -39.17 10.61 -11.65
C ALA A 162 -39.10 11.84 -12.57
N VAL A 163 -38.41 12.89 -12.12
CA VAL A 163 -38.10 14.04 -12.96
C VAL A 163 -37.15 13.57 -14.06
N ILE A 164 -37.63 13.57 -15.30
CA ILE A 164 -36.84 13.18 -16.47
C ILE A 164 -35.84 14.30 -16.77
N PRO A 165 -34.53 14.02 -16.78
CA PRO A 165 -33.53 15.02 -17.13
C PRO A 165 -33.69 15.56 -18.55
N GLU A 166 -33.56 16.87 -18.74
CA GLU A 166 -33.76 17.48 -20.08
C GLU A 166 -32.54 17.31 -21.01
N HIS A 167 -31.41 16.81 -20.51
CA HIS A 167 -30.17 16.61 -21.28
C HIS A 167 -30.07 15.23 -21.93
N GLY A 168 -29.26 15.14 -22.99
CA GLY A 168 -28.96 13.89 -23.69
C GLY A 168 -30.09 13.35 -24.57
N VAL A 169 -29.75 12.44 -25.49
CA VAL A 169 -30.74 11.84 -26.42
C VAL A 169 -31.72 10.92 -25.71
N TYR A 170 -31.28 10.29 -24.63
CA TYR A 170 -32.07 9.31 -23.87
C TYR A 170 -32.56 9.82 -22.52
N HIS A 171 -32.24 11.07 -22.14
CA HIS A 171 -32.68 11.67 -20.88
C HIS A 171 -32.34 10.82 -19.64
N LEU A 172 -31.10 10.32 -19.59
CA LEU A 172 -30.59 9.52 -18.47
C LEU A 172 -29.39 10.20 -17.81
N GLY A 173 -29.22 9.95 -16.50
CA GLY A 173 -28.11 10.48 -15.71
C GLY A 173 -28.20 11.97 -15.43
N ARG A 174 -27.06 12.58 -15.07
CA ARG A 174 -26.87 14.03 -14.91
C ARG A 174 -25.47 14.42 -15.39
N GLU A 175 -25.27 15.72 -15.60
CA GLU A 175 -23.93 16.25 -15.80
C GLU A 175 -23.05 15.94 -14.58
N ALA A 176 -21.81 15.52 -14.83
CA ALA A 176 -20.82 15.28 -13.79
C ALA A 176 -20.32 16.62 -13.26
N LEU A 177 -20.26 16.75 -11.94
CA LEU A 177 -19.70 17.95 -11.33
C LEU A 177 -18.18 17.99 -11.53
N PRO A 178 -17.57 19.17 -11.66
CA PRO A 178 -16.12 19.29 -11.80
C PRO A 178 -15.34 18.56 -10.71
N GLU A 179 -15.84 18.55 -9.48
CA GLU A 179 -15.21 17.89 -8.33
C GLU A 179 -15.26 16.35 -8.45
N GLU A 180 -16.31 15.80 -9.07
CA GLU A 180 -16.44 14.36 -9.29
C GLU A 180 -15.48 13.89 -10.38
N VAL A 181 -15.37 14.67 -11.45
CA VAL A 181 -14.39 14.43 -12.51
C VAL A 181 -12.99 14.50 -11.91
N ALA A 182 -12.64 15.57 -11.19
CA ALA A 182 -11.33 15.71 -10.56
C ALA A 182 -10.99 14.60 -9.56
N ALA A 183 -12.00 14.02 -8.89
CA ALA A 183 -11.79 12.91 -7.96
C ALA A 183 -11.54 11.56 -8.63
N TRP A 184 -11.92 11.38 -9.91
CA TRP A 184 -11.85 10.10 -10.62
C TRP A 184 -10.83 10.12 -11.77
N ASP A 185 -10.76 11.25 -12.46
CA ASP A 185 -9.91 11.55 -13.60
C ASP A 185 -8.55 12.06 -13.12
N ILE A 186 -7.75 11.12 -12.64
CA ILE A 186 -6.37 11.32 -12.19
C ILE A 186 -5.37 10.65 -13.14
N ASP A 187 -5.76 10.41 -14.40
CA ASP A 187 -4.87 9.81 -15.39
C ASP A 187 -3.71 10.75 -15.70
N VAL A 188 -2.52 10.18 -15.92
CA VAL A 188 -1.36 10.96 -16.36
C VAL A 188 -0.88 10.43 -17.68
N ARG A 189 -0.97 11.29 -18.70
CA ARG A 189 -0.59 10.95 -20.07
C ARG A 189 0.93 11.10 -20.27
N PRO A 190 1.51 10.46 -21.30
CA PRO A 190 2.93 10.60 -21.62
C PRO A 190 3.40 12.04 -21.84
N ASP A 191 2.52 12.93 -22.29
CA ASP A 191 2.82 14.36 -22.49
C ASP A 191 2.72 15.20 -21.19
N GLY A 192 2.47 14.57 -20.04
CA GLY A 192 2.34 15.22 -18.74
C GLY A 192 0.96 15.82 -18.46
N VAL A 193 0.01 15.72 -19.40
CA VAL A 193 -1.38 16.13 -19.13
C VAL A 193 -1.97 15.25 -18.03
N GLY A 194 -2.54 15.90 -17.02
CA GLY A 194 -3.13 15.25 -15.84
C GLY A 194 -2.23 15.25 -14.60
N LEU A 195 -0.97 15.69 -14.72
CA LEU A 195 -0.09 15.86 -13.56
C LEU A 195 -0.67 16.87 -12.55
N PRO A 196 -0.82 16.49 -11.27
CA PRO A 196 -1.17 17.44 -10.22
C PRO A 196 0.01 18.36 -9.91
N VAL A 197 -0.27 19.58 -9.45
CA VAL A 197 0.79 20.49 -8.96
C VAL A 197 1.44 19.87 -7.72
N GLY A 198 2.77 19.81 -7.70
CA GLY A 198 3.53 19.23 -6.61
C GLY A 198 4.97 18.93 -6.98
N SER A 199 5.74 18.50 -5.99
CA SER A 199 7.12 18.06 -6.18
C SER A 199 7.56 17.03 -5.13
N GLY A 200 8.69 16.38 -5.38
CA GLY A 200 9.31 15.48 -4.42
C GLY A 200 10.73 15.08 -4.82
N THR A 201 11.60 14.92 -3.83
CA THR A 201 13.01 14.58 -4.05
C THR A 201 13.24 13.07 -4.01
N VAL A 202 14.34 12.62 -4.61
CA VAL A 202 14.82 11.23 -4.50
C VAL A 202 15.01 10.83 -3.03
N ALA A 203 15.65 11.69 -2.23
CA ALA A 203 15.88 11.43 -0.81
C ALA A 203 14.58 11.23 0.00
N ASP A 204 13.57 12.09 -0.20
CA ASP A 204 12.26 11.93 0.45
C ASP A 204 11.55 10.67 -0.05
N GLY A 205 11.69 10.37 -1.34
CA GLY A 205 11.15 9.19 -1.99
C GLY A 205 11.68 7.89 -1.42
N GLY A 206 12.97 7.83 -1.11
CA GLY A 206 13.59 6.65 -0.49
C GLY A 206 12.99 6.33 0.88
N VAL A 207 12.76 7.35 1.72
CA VAL A 207 12.11 7.17 3.03
C VAL A 207 10.68 6.66 2.86
N LEU A 208 9.91 7.25 1.95
CA LEU A 208 8.54 6.83 1.67
C LEU A 208 8.47 5.41 1.09
N TYR A 209 9.42 5.07 0.22
CA TYR A 209 9.53 3.75 -0.38
C TYR A 209 9.84 2.67 0.66
N ASP A 210 10.78 2.93 1.57
CA ASP A 210 11.09 2.02 2.68
C ASP A 210 9.87 1.75 3.58
N GLU A 211 9.08 2.78 3.84
CA GLU A 211 7.90 2.68 4.71
C GLU A 211 6.71 1.97 4.05
N ASN A 212 6.52 2.16 2.74
CA ASN A 212 5.27 1.78 2.06
C ASN A 212 5.42 0.73 0.97
N CYS A 213 6.63 0.49 0.45
CA CYS A 213 6.87 -0.30 -0.75
C CYS A 213 7.82 -1.48 -0.53
N ALA A 214 8.91 -1.26 0.24
CA ALA A 214 10.03 -2.20 0.33
C ALA A 214 9.66 -3.58 0.91
N VAL A 215 8.59 -3.67 1.72
CA VAL A 215 8.10 -4.95 2.27
C VAL A 215 7.73 -5.98 1.19
N CYS A 216 7.33 -5.50 0.00
CA CYS A 216 7.01 -6.35 -1.14
C CYS A 216 8.07 -6.20 -2.25
N HIS A 217 8.55 -4.99 -2.49
CA HIS A 217 9.39 -4.71 -3.65
C HIS A 217 10.90 -4.80 -3.38
N GLY A 218 11.32 -5.16 -2.17
CA GLY A 218 12.73 -5.13 -1.77
C GLY A 218 13.20 -3.71 -1.47
N VAL A 219 14.37 -3.54 -0.88
CA VAL A 219 14.89 -2.21 -0.48
C VAL A 219 15.48 -1.42 -1.65
N PHE A 220 15.79 -2.09 -2.75
CA PHE A 220 16.32 -1.50 -3.99
C PHE A 220 15.45 -1.84 -5.21
N GLY A 221 14.19 -2.25 -5.01
CA GLY A 221 13.31 -2.65 -6.11
C GLY A 221 13.59 -4.03 -6.70
N GLU A 222 14.38 -4.86 -6.04
CA GLU A 222 14.76 -6.21 -6.49
C GLU A 222 13.62 -7.24 -6.38
N GLY A 223 12.52 -6.91 -5.70
CA GLY A 223 11.38 -7.77 -5.42
C GLY A 223 11.63 -8.76 -4.28
N GLU A 224 10.71 -8.83 -3.30
CA GLU A 224 10.78 -9.82 -2.22
C GLU A 224 9.95 -11.06 -2.58
N GLY A 225 10.61 -12.23 -2.61
CA GLY A 225 9.95 -13.51 -2.91
C GLY A 225 9.40 -13.59 -4.35
N ARG A 226 8.08 -13.43 -4.51
CA ARG A 226 7.39 -13.48 -5.82
C ARG A 226 6.73 -12.16 -6.20
N TRP A 227 6.95 -11.11 -5.41
CA TRP A 227 6.45 -9.78 -5.75
C TRP A 227 7.21 -9.19 -6.93
N PRO A 228 6.61 -8.25 -7.68
CA PRO A 228 7.22 -7.66 -8.86
C PRO A 228 8.56 -6.98 -8.56
N VAL A 229 9.53 -7.21 -9.44
CA VAL A 229 10.81 -6.51 -9.51
C VAL A 229 10.58 -5.15 -10.18
N LEU A 230 11.02 -4.07 -9.54
CA LEU A 230 10.86 -2.69 -10.01
C LEU A 230 12.14 -2.12 -10.64
N SER A 231 13.32 -2.65 -10.31
CA SER A 231 14.61 -2.23 -10.89
C SER A 231 15.48 -3.40 -11.35
N GLY A 232 16.31 -3.15 -12.36
CA GLY A 232 17.23 -4.10 -12.98
C GLY A 232 16.71 -4.71 -14.28
N GLY A 233 17.37 -5.73 -14.80
CA GLY A 233 16.95 -6.40 -16.03
C GLY A 233 17.30 -5.68 -17.33
N PHE A 234 18.17 -4.67 -17.27
CA PHE A 234 18.77 -4.03 -18.45
C PHE A 234 19.41 -5.07 -19.37
N ASP A 235 19.27 -4.88 -20.68
CA ASP A 235 19.77 -5.77 -21.74
C ASP A 235 19.23 -7.22 -21.72
N THR A 236 18.20 -7.52 -20.93
CA THR A 236 17.62 -8.87 -20.85
C THR A 236 16.46 -9.13 -21.81
N LEU A 237 15.99 -8.12 -22.56
CA LEU A 237 14.76 -8.23 -23.38
C LEU A 237 14.81 -9.31 -24.46
N THR A 238 16.00 -9.71 -24.91
CA THR A 238 16.22 -10.76 -25.91
C THR A 238 16.67 -12.10 -25.31
N ALA A 239 16.80 -12.20 -23.98
CA ALA A 239 17.15 -13.44 -23.31
C ALA A 239 15.98 -14.43 -23.30
N ASP A 240 16.27 -15.72 -23.08
CA ASP A 240 15.23 -16.76 -22.96
C ASP A 240 14.20 -16.46 -21.85
N ARG A 241 14.63 -15.73 -20.81
CA ARG A 241 13.78 -15.28 -19.70
C ARG A 241 14.06 -13.81 -19.37
N PRO A 242 13.42 -12.86 -20.08
CA PRO A 242 13.59 -11.44 -19.83
C PRO A 242 13.14 -11.01 -18.44
N VAL A 243 13.82 -10.00 -17.89
CA VAL A 243 13.43 -9.32 -16.65
C VAL A 243 12.95 -7.92 -17.03
N LYS A 244 11.63 -7.75 -17.08
CA LYS A 244 10.96 -6.53 -17.53
C LYS A 244 10.59 -5.66 -16.33
N THR A 245 11.29 -4.54 -16.16
CA THR A 245 11.15 -3.61 -15.03
C THR A 245 10.83 -2.21 -15.56
N ILE A 246 10.78 -1.23 -14.65
CA ILE A 246 10.64 0.18 -15.01
C ILE A 246 11.78 0.61 -15.95
N GLY A 247 13.03 0.43 -15.54
CA GLY A 247 14.19 0.87 -16.33
C GLY A 247 14.45 0.04 -17.57
N SER A 248 14.13 -1.27 -17.56
CA SER A 248 14.45 -2.14 -18.70
C SER A 248 13.37 -2.21 -19.77
N TYR A 249 12.11 -1.90 -19.43
CA TYR A 249 10.98 -2.18 -20.32
C TYR A 249 9.97 -1.04 -20.45
N TRP A 250 9.68 -0.27 -19.40
CA TRP A 250 8.57 0.69 -19.47
C TRP A 250 8.91 1.87 -20.39
N PRO A 251 7.93 2.39 -21.15
CA PRO A 251 8.19 3.48 -22.10
C PRO A 251 8.11 4.87 -21.47
N PHE A 252 7.28 5.10 -20.46
CA PHE A 252 6.98 6.45 -19.97
C PHE A 252 6.99 6.55 -18.45
N ALA A 253 7.58 7.62 -17.92
CA ALA A 253 7.54 7.95 -16.51
C ALA A 253 6.11 8.26 -16.02
N SER A 254 5.24 8.77 -16.90
CA SER A 254 3.83 9.04 -16.60
C SER A 254 3.09 7.82 -16.08
N THR A 255 3.40 6.64 -16.65
CA THR A 255 2.81 5.37 -16.22
C THR A 255 3.25 4.99 -14.81
N ILE A 256 4.48 5.34 -14.41
CA ILE A 256 4.95 5.15 -13.03
C ILE A 256 4.10 6.02 -12.10
N PHE A 257 3.98 7.31 -12.40
CA PHE A 257 3.25 8.25 -11.55
C PHE A 257 1.77 7.87 -11.42
N ASP A 258 1.03 7.70 -12.53
CA ASP A 258 -0.40 7.35 -12.50
C ASP A 258 -0.62 6.05 -11.74
N TYR A 259 0.13 4.99 -12.09
CA TYR A 259 -0.07 3.69 -11.46
C TYR A 259 0.23 3.72 -9.96
N VAL A 260 1.32 4.37 -9.55
CA VAL A 260 1.66 4.51 -8.13
C VAL A 260 0.59 5.31 -7.40
N HIS A 261 0.16 6.46 -7.94
CA HIS A 261 -0.85 7.31 -7.33
C HIS A 261 -2.21 6.61 -7.20
N ARG A 262 -2.60 5.88 -8.24
CA ARG A 262 -3.92 5.27 -8.37
C ARG A 262 -4.03 3.93 -7.67
N ALA A 263 -3.00 3.09 -7.72
CA ALA A 263 -3.10 1.67 -7.39
C ALA A 263 -2.16 1.21 -6.27
N MET A 264 -1.22 2.05 -5.82
CA MET A 264 -0.27 1.71 -4.76
C MET A 264 -0.47 2.56 -3.50
N PRO A 265 -0.06 2.04 -2.32
CA PRO A 265 0.41 0.68 -2.05
C PRO A 265 -0.67 -0.40 -2.21
N PHE A 266 -0.28 -1.63 -2.56
CA PHE A 266 -1.23 -2.74 -2.70
C PHE A 266 -1.96 -3.02 -1.37
N GLY A 267 -3.30 -2.95 -1.39
CA GLY A 267 -4.15 -3.06 -0.20
C GLY A 267 -4.49 -1.72 0.47
N ASN A 268 -3.87 -0.62 0.06
CA ASN A 268 -4.15 0.74 0.52
C ASN A 268 -4.00 1.78 -0.62
N ALA A 269 -4.53 1.45 -1.80
CA ALA A 269 -4.42 2.30 -2.99
C ALA A 269 -5.05 3.69 -2.76
N ARG A 270 -4.55 4.70 -3.48
CA ARG A 270 -4.96 6.11 -3.36
C ARG A 270 -4.69 6.75 -1.99
N SER A 271 -3.77 6.19 -1.22
CA SER A 271 -3.39 6.76 0.09
C SER A 271 -2.29 7.82 0.02
N LEU A 272 -1.61 7.95 -1.12
CA LEU A 272 -0.48 8.85 -1.31
C LEU A 272 -0.95 10.22 -1.81
N SER A 273 -0.34 11.29 -1.31
CA SER A 273 -0.49 12.64 -1.88
C SER A 273 0.26 12.78 -3.20
N ALA A 274 0.00 13.87 -3.93
CA ALA A 274 0.75 14.20 -5.15
C ALA A 274 2.26 14.29 -4.88
N ASP A 275 2.67 15.05 -3.87
CA ASP A 275 4.08 15.22 -3.49
C ASP A 275 4.75 13.90 -3.10
N GLN A 276 4.05 13.05 -2.33
CA GLN A 276 4.55 11.72 -1.99
C GLN A 276 4.73 10.84 -3.23
N THR A 277 3.84 10.97 -4.20
CA THR A 277 3.91 10.23 -5.47
C THR A 277 5.08 10.72 -6.32
N TYR A 278 5.31 12.04 -6.39
CA TYR A 278 6.48 12.61 -7.06
C TYR A 278 7.78 12.11 -6.43
N ALA A 279 7.88 12.16 -5.10
CA ALA A 279 9.06 11.69 -4.37
C ALA A 279 9.34 10.20 -4.64
N ILE A 280 8.32 9.33 -4.50
CA ILE A 280 8.47 7.90 -4.80
C ILE A 280 8.85 7.67 -6.27
N THR A 281 8.26 8.42 -7.20
CA THR A 281 8.59 8.33 -8.63
C THR A 281 10.05 8.72 -8.87
N ALA A 282 10.52 9.83 -8.29
CA ALA A 282 11.91 10.27 -8.36
C ALA A 282 12.85 9.17 -7.84
N TYR A 283 12.52 8.56 -6.71
CA TYR A 283 13.31 7.46 -6.15
C TYR A 283 13.31 6.20 -7.04
N LEU A 284 12.18 5.85 -7.66
CA LEU A 284 12.12 4.73 -8.61
C LEU A 284 12.95 5.00 -9.87
N LEU A 285 12.98 6.24 -10.35
CA LEU A 285 13.87 6.67 -11.44
C LEU A 285 15.34 6.55 -11.03
N TYR A 286 15.67 6.94 -9.78
CA TYR A 286 17.01 6.80 -9.23
C TYR A 286 17.44 5.33 -9.11
N LEU A 287 16.58 4.45 -8.60
CA LEU A 287 16.86 3.01 -8.52
C LEU A 287 17.13 2.37 -9.89
N ASN A 288 16.65 2.98 -10.97
CA ASN A 288 16.82 2.51 -12.34
C ASN A 288 17.89 3.31 -13.11
N ASP A 289 18.75 4.05 -12.42
CA ASP A 289 19.83 4.87 -13.00
C ASP A 289 19.35 5.88 -14.07
N ILE A 290 18.08 6.28 -14.02
CA ILE A 290 17.51 7.30 -14.94
C ILE A 290 17.86 8.71 -14.46
N VAL A 291 17.88 8.90 -13.15
CA VAL A 291 18.42 10.09 -12.47
C VAL A 291 19.49 9.65 -11.49
N THR A 292 20.55 10.43 -11.32
CA THR A 292 21.73 9.99 -10.54
C THR A 292 21.95 10.75 -9.24
N GLU A 293 21.28 11.89 -9.07
CA GLU A 293 21.48 12.76 -7.92
C GLU A 293 20.43 12.52 -6.84
N GLU A 294 20.84 12.37 -5.57
CA GLU A 294 19.92 12.16 -4.44
C GLU A 294 19.08 13.40 -4.10
N ASP A 295 19.53 14.59 -4.52
CA ASP A 295 18.82 15.85 -4.38
C ASP A 295 17.99 16.22 -5.62
N PHE A 296 17.92 15.34 -6.62
CA PHE A 296 17.05 15.53 -7.77
C PHE A 296 15.59 15.66 -7.32
N GLU A 297 14.93 16.73 -7.78
CA GLU A 297 13.52 17.01 -7.52
C GLU A 297 12.68 16.80 -8.78
N LEU A 298 11.73 15.89 -8.70
CA LEU A 298 10.71 15.71 -9.72
C LEU A 298 9.50 16.58 -9.38
N SER A 299 8.99 17.33 -10.35
CA SER A 299 7.80 18.16 -10.18
C SER A 299 6.92 18.11 -11.43
N ASN A 300 5.72 18.69 -11.35
CA ASN A 300 4.87 18.88 -12.52
C ASN A 300 5.52 19.71 -13.63
N GLU A 301 6.56 20.50 -13.32
CA GLU A 301 7.27 21.35 -14.28
C GLU A 301 8.45 20.63 -14.92
N THR A 302 9.14 19.74 -14.19
CA THR A 302 10.33 19.02 -14.66
C THR A 302 10.02 17.63 -15.23
N PHE A 303 8.80 17.13 -15.04
CA PHE A 303 8.41 15.77 -15.43
C PHE A 303 8.66 15.43 -16.90
N SER A 304 8.43 16.39 -17.79
CA SER A 304 8.57 16.22 -19.24
C SER A 304 10.03 16.05 -19.70
N GLU A 305 11.01 16.29 -18.83
CA GLU A 305 12.43 16.10 -19.10
C GLU A 305 12.86 14.63 -18.90
N ILE A 306 12.00 13.80 -18.28
CA ILE A 306 12.28 12.39 -18.03
C ILE A 306 11.88 11.53 -19.24
N SER A 307 12.85 10.79 -19.78
CA SER A 307 12.64 9.76 -20.79
C SER A 307 13.19 8.42 -20.30
N LEU A 308 12.43 7.34 -20.55
CA LEU A 308 12.86 5.99 -20.16
C LEU A 308 13.57 5.27 -21.31
N PRO A 309 14.50 4.34 -21.03
CA PRO A 309 15.37 3.76 -22.06
C PRO A 309 14.64 2.97 -23.15
N ASN A 310 13.43 2.49 -22.88
CA ASN A 310 12.68 1.62 -23.78
C ASN A 310 11.48 2.33 -24.46
N GLU A 311 11.45 3.67 -24.42
CA GLU A 311 10.35 4.48 -24.98
C GLU A 311 10.06 4.20 -26.46
N GLU A 312 11.10 4.07 -27.29
CA GLU A 312 10.97 3.89 -28.74
C GLU A 312 10.66 2.44 -29.18
N ASN A 313 10.70 1.47 -28.26
CA ASN A 313 10.64 0.04 -28.61
C ASN A 313 9.24 -0.57 -28.51
N PHE A 314 8.19 0.27 -28.51
CA PHE A 314 6.80 -0.15 -28.59
C PHE A 314 6.23 0.30 -29.92
N TYR A 315 5.50 -0.61 -30.58
CA TYR A 315 4.84 -0.34 -31.84
C TYR A 315 3.37 -0.77 -31.76
N PRO A 316 2.47 -0.11 -32.50
CA PRO A 316 1.09 -0.56 -32.65
C PRO A 316 1.02 -1.99 -33.17
N ASP A 317 -0.02 -2.71 -32.76
CA ASP A 317 -0.27 -4.07 -33.23
C ASP A 317 -0.26 -4.16 -34.77
N ASP A 318 0.71 -4.91 -35.30
CA ASP A 318 0.98 -5.13 -36.72
C ASP A 318 0.63 -6.56 -37.16
N ARG A 319 -0.09 -7.33 -36.33
CA ARG A 319 -0.43 -8.73 -36.65
C ARG A 319 -1.12 -8.89 -38.01
N LEU A 320 -1.83 -7.89 -38.51
CA LEU A 320 -2.47 -7.98 -39.83
C LEU A 320 -1.49 -7.86 -41.01
N GLU A 321 -0.27 -7.39 -40.75
CA GLU A 321 0.83 -7.26 -41.72
C GLU A 321 1.73 -8.52 -41.73
N GLU A 322 1.70 -9.30 -40.66
CA GLU A 322 2.44 -10.56 -40.51
C GLU A 322 1.90 -11.66 -41.42
N GLU A 323 2.79 -12.34 -42.16
CA GLU A 323 2.44 -13.34 -43.17
C GLU A 323 1.60 -14.50 -42.59
N ASN A 324 1.88 -14.90 -41.34
CA ASN A 324 1.19 -16.00 -40.66
C ASN A 324 -0.22 -15.64 -40.16
N PHE A 325 -0.53 -14.35 -40.09
CA PHE A 325 -1.79 -13.81 -39.56
C PHE A 325 -2.58 -13.03 -40.60
N ALA A 326 -1.99 -12.81 -41.79
CA ALA A 326 -2.66 -12.26 -42.94
C ALA A 326 -3.92 -13.08 -43.26
N THR A 327 -5.06 -12.40 -43.27
CA THR A 327 -6.35 -12.99 -43.63
C THR A 327 -6.28 -13.71 -44.99
N ASN A 328 -6.81 -14.94 -45.03
CA ASN A 328 -7.02 -15.81 -46.22
C ASN A 328 -5.91 -16.80 -46.60
N VAL A 329 -5.20 -17.38 -45.64
CA VAL A 329 -4.45 -18.62 -45.92
C VAL A 329 -5.44 -19.80 -45.93
N GLU A 330 -5.66 -20.40 -47.10
CA GLU A 330 -6.46 -21.63 -47.20
C GLU A 330 -5.73 -22.76 -46.44
N PRO A 331 -6.36 -23.44 -45.47
CA PRO A 331 -5.69 -24.48 -44.70
C PRO A 331 -5.35 -25.67 -45.58
N CYS A 332 -4.24 -26.35 -45.27
CA CYS A 332 -3.98 -27.65 -45.86
C CYS A 332 -5.01 -28.68 -45.38
N MET A 333 -5.62 -29.41 -46.31
CA MET A 333 -6.64 -30.41 -46.02
C MET A 333 -6.12 -31.86 -46.12
N GLU A 334 -5.04 -32.09 -46.89
CA GLU A 334 -4.50 -33.43 -47.14
C GLU A 334 -2.97 -33.39 -47.24
N ASN A 335 -2.29 -34.38 -46.64
CA ASN A 335 -0.83 -34.55 -46.69
C ASN A 335 -0.02 -33.33 -46.19
N CYS A 336 -0.43 -32.75 -45.05
CA CYS A 336 0.03 -31.44 -44.55
C CYS A 336 1.40 -31.39 -43.87
N GLY A 337 2.28 -32.37 -44.11
CA GLY A 337 3.61 -32.41 -43.53
C GLY A 337 4.44 -33.60 -44.00
N ASP A 338 5.76 -33.49 -43.88
CA ASP A 338 6.72 -34.43 -44.45
C ASP A 338 7.01 -35.65 -43.55
N GLY A 339 6.26 -35.85 -42.46
CA GLY A 339 6.55 -36.91 -41.48
C GLY A 339 5.42 -37.21 -40.49
N PRO A 340 5.57 -38.26 -39.67
CA PRO A 340 4.61 -38.59 -38.63
C PRO A 340 4.57 -37.51 -37.55
N ALA A 341 3.41 -37.29 -36.95
CA ALA A 341 3.27 -36.42 -35.79
C ALA A 341 4.04 -36.99 -34.59
N GLU A 342 4.94 -36.20 -34.01
CA GLU A 342 5.72 -36.55 -32.83
C GLU A 342 5.27 -35.75 -31.60
N ILE A 343 5.20 -36.42 -30.44
CA ILE A 343 4.89 -35.76 -29.17
C ILE A 343 6.17 -35.14 -28.60
N VAL A 344 6.29 -33.81 -28.70
CA VAL A 344 7.47 -33.07 -28.22
C VAL A 344 7.35 -32.58 -26.77
N MET A 345 6.12 -32.41 -26.25
CA MET A 345 5.87 -31.95 -24.89
C MET A 345 4.63 -32.63 -24.31
N ARG A 346 4.61 -32.89 -23.00
CA ARG A 346 3.44 -33.42 -22.29
C ARG A 346 3.25 -32.63 -21.00
N ALA A 347 2.09 -31.98 -20.83
CA ALA A 347 1.78 -31.19 -19.64
C ALA A 347 1.93 -31.97 -18.32
N ARG A 348 1.58 -33.26 -18.33
CA ARG A 348 1.77 -34.19 -17.20
C ARG A 348 3.22 -34.36 -16.73
N ILE A 349 4.21 -33.88 -17.50
CA ILE A 349 5.62 -33.89 -17.08
C ILE A 349 5.90 -32.72 -16.13
N LEU A 350 5.22 -31.58 -16.31
CA LEU A 350 5.37 -30.42 -15.42
C LEU A 350 4.59 -30.61 -14.11
N ASP A 351 3.42 -31.25 -14.18
CA ASP A 351 2.63 -31.66 -13.02
C ASP A 351 2.32 -30.52 -12.02
N VAL A 352 1.86 -29.40 -12.57
CA VAL A 352 1.49 -28.19 -11.80
C VAL A 352 -0.01 -27.86 -11.89
N THR A 353 -0.79 -28.76 -12.49
CA THR A 353 -2.25 -28.64 -12.54
C THR A 353 -2.81 -29.16 -11.21
N PRO A 354 -3.73 -28.44 -10.54
CA PRO A 354 -4.31 -28.92 -9.29
C PRO A 354 -5.00 -30.28 -9.48
N ASP A 355 -4.77 -31.20 -8.55
CA ASP A 355 -5.40 -32.53 -8.54
C ASP A 355 -6.84 -32.49 -8.00
N GLY A 356 -7.68 -33.41 -8.49
CA GLY A 356 -8.97 -33.73 -7.91
C GLY A 356 -8.88 -34.80 -6.81
N ASP A 357 -10.03 -35.35 -6.42
CA ASP A 357 -10.08 -36.45 -5.45
C ASP A 357 -9.53 -37.79 -6.03
N GLU A 358 -9.35 -37.88 -7.35
CA GLU A 358 -8.66 -38.96 -8.08
C GLU A 358 -7.41 -38.41 -8.83
N GLU A 359 -6.62 -39.27 -9.50
CA GLU A 359 -5.47 -38.88 -10.36
C GLU A 359 -5.86 -38.01 -11.60
N ASN A 360 -7.11 -37.53 -11.63
CA ASN A 360 -7.62 -36.58 -12.60
C ASN A 360 -7.36 -35.15 -12.12
N GLY A 361 -7.12 -34.22 -13.05
CA GLY A 361 -7.08 -32.80 -12.72
C GLY A 361 -8.37 -32.34 -12.04
N ALA A 362 -8.29 -31.37 -11.14
CA ALA A 362 -9.41 -30.86 -10.36
C ALA A 362 -10.60 -30.47 -11.28
N GLY A 363 -11.77 -31.03 -11.00
CA GLY A 363 -12.98 -30.84 -11.82
C GLY A 363 -13.08 -31.74 -13.06
N GLY A 364 -12.19 -32.74 -13.18
CA GLY A 364 -12.33 -33.82 -14.15
C GLY A 364 -13.64 -34.59 -13.96
N ILE A 365 -14.30 -34.93 -15.05
CA ILE A 365 -15.44 -35.85 -15.04
C ILE A 365 -14.85 -37.26 -15.19
N ASP A 366 -15.22 -38.15 -14.27
CA ASP A 366 -14.83 -39.57 -14.28
C ASP A 366 -15.41 -40.36 -15.46
#